data_AF-A0AAD2D8A3-F1
#
_entry.id   AF-A0AAD2D8A3-F1
#
_cell.length_a   1.000
_cell.length_b   1.000
_cell.length_c   1.000
_cell.angle_alpha   90.00
_cell.angle_beta   90.00
_cell.angle_gamma   90.00
#
_symmetry.space_group_name_H-M   'P 1'
#
loop_
_entity.id
_entity.type
_entity.pdbx_description
1 polymer ?
#
loop_
_entity_poly.entity_id
_entity_poly.type
_entity_poly.pdbx_seq_one_letter_code
_entity_poly.pdbx_strand_id
1 'polypeptide(L)' 'MEFEVFKDSICVVHKRLSIIFFIFNIIIPGFGTMLSSCFDEGDMNTDQFIIGVFQLFLAILIIGWVWSIWWGWLIYKKSR' A
#
# COMPACT_ATOMS: atom_id res chain seq x y z
N MET A 1 -4.16 17.19 4.02
CA MET A 1 -3.35 17.21 5.26
C MET A 1 -3.20 15.79 5.83
N GLU A 2 -4.24 14.94 5.79
CA GLU A 2 -4.13 13.52 6.23
C GLU A 2 -3.14 12.63 5.44
N PHE A 3 -2.99 12.81 4.11
CA PHE A 3 -2.10 11.94 3.32
C PHE A 3 -0.61 12.07 3.63
N GLU A 4 -0.18 13.17 4.23
CA GLU A 4 1.21 13.34 4.64
C GLU A 4 1.51 12.61 5.95
N VAL A 5 0.52 12.48 6.84
CA VAL A 5 0.65 11.70 8.07
C VAL A 5 0.90 10.23 7.76
N PHE A 6 0.20 9.68 6.76
CA PHE A 6 0.35 8.26 6.37
C PHE A 6 1.60 7.95 5.54
N LYS A 7 2.32 8.96 5.04
CA LYS A 7 3.60 8.74 4.33
C LYS A 7 4.68 8.21 5.27
N ASP A 8 4.67 8.66 6.51
CA ASP A 8 5.63 8.18 7.50
C ASP A 8 5.35 6.72 7.87
N SER A 9 4.06 6.34 7.92
CA SER A 9 3.58 4.96 8.10
C SER A 9 3.72 4.07 6.85
N ILE A 10 4.50 4.42 5.83
CA ILE A 10 4.73 3.49 4.71
C ILE A 10 5.59 2.30 5.17
N CYS A 11 5.10 1.06 4.96
CA CYS A 11 5.86 -0.15 5.30
C CYS A 11 7.18 -0.22 4.53
N VAL A 12 8.21 -0.71 5.21
CA VAL A 12 9.50 -1.04 4.62
C VAL A 12 9.52 -2.55 4.40
N VAL A 13 9.52 -2.96 3.15
CA VAL A 13 9.54 -4.37 2.76
C VAL A 13 10.71 -4.63 1.82
N HIS A 14 11.10 -5.89 1.64
CA HIS A 14 12.11 -6.26 0.67
C HIS A 14 11.71 -5.87 -0.76
N LYS A 15 12.67 -5.37 -1.54
CA LYS A 15 12.48 -4.90 -2.93
C LYS A 15 11.73 -5.85 -3.86
N ARG A 16 11.92 -7.17 -3.67
CA ARG A 16 11.23 -8.20 -4.48
C ARG A 16 9.73 -8.27 -4.12
N LEU A 17 9.41 -8.19 -2.82
CA LEU A 17 8.04 -8.21 -2.34
C LEU A 17 7.30 -6.94 -2.70
N SER A 18 7.96 -5.77 -2.67
CA SER A 18 7.29 -4.52 -3.05
C SER A 18 6.93 -4.43 -4.52
N ILE A 19 7.73 -5.00 -5.43
CA ILE A 19 7.34 -5.16 -6.84
C ILE A 19 6.09 -6.04 -6.95
N ILE A 20 6.05 -7.14 -6.21
CA ILE A 20 4.88 -8.05 -6.20
C ILE A 20 3.65 -7.32 -5.66
N PHE A 21 3.77 -6.56 -4.57
CA PHE A 21 2.67 -5.77 -4.00
C PHE A 21 2.21 -4.66 -4.95
N PHE A 22 3.13 -4.02 -5.66
CA PHE A 22 2.79 -3.03 -6.68
C PHE A 22 1.96 -3.65 -7.82
N ILE A 23 2.38 -4.81 -8.33
CA ILE A 23 1.61 -5.55 -9.36
C ILE A 23 0.23 -5.93 -8.81
N PHE A 24 0.14 -6.40 -7.57
CA PHE A 24 -1.15 -6.72 -6.96
C PHE A 24 -2.06 -5.50 -6.86
N ASN A 25 -1.55 -4.32 -6.48
CA ASN A 25 -2.35 -3.10 -6.41
C ASN A 25 -2.87 -2.62 -7.78
N ILE A 26 -2.21 -2.99 -8.90
CA ILE A 26 -2.70 -2.71 -10.26
C ILE A 26 -3.90 -3.61 -10.58
N ILE A 27 -3.89 -4.87 -10.18
CA ILE A 27 -4.94 -5.85 -10.50
C ILE A 27 -6.11 -5.73 -9.51
N ILE A 28 -5.80 -5.73 -8.21
CA ILE A 28 -6.75 -5.69 -7.10
C ILE A 28 -6.34 -4.52 -6.19
N PRO A 29 -6.98 -3.34 -6.34
CA PRO A 29 -6.63 -2.17 -5.56
C PRO A 29 -6.81 -2.43 -4.06
N GLY A 30 -5.77 -2.10 -3.30
CA GLY A 30 -5.74 -2.25 -1.83
C GLY A 30 -5.16 -3.58 -1.35
N PHE A 31 -5.14 -4.62 -2.19
CA PHE A 31 -4.67 -5.95 -1.77
C PHE A 31 -3.16 -6.00 -1.52
N GLY A 32 -2.36 -5.39 -2.41
CA GLY A 32 -0.92 -5.25 -2.22
C GLY A 32 -0.56 -4.40 -1.00
N THR A 33 -1.36 -3.37 -0.72
CA THR A 33 -1.22 -2.51 0.47
C THR A 33 -1.56 -3.23 1.78
N MET A 34 -2.57 -4.11 1.76
CA MET A 34 -2.86 -4.96 2.92
C MET A 34 -1.74 -5.97 3.17
N LEU A 35 -1.22 -6.60 2.12
CA LEU A 35 -0.09 -7.53 2.25
C LEU A 35 1.17 -6.84 2.76
N SER A 36 1.49 -5.63 2.30
CA SER A 36 2.66 -4.89 2.80
C SER A 36 2.57 -4.58 4.29
N SER A 37 1.38 -4.46 4.87
CA SER A 37 1.21 -4.30 6.32
C SER A 37 1.66 -5.53 7.13
N CYS A 38 1.51 -6.74 6.55
CA CYS A 38 1.89 -8.00 7.19
C CYS A 38 3.37 -8.35 6.99
N PHE A 39 4.01 -7.81 5.94
CA PHE A 39 5.40 -8.08 5.57
C PHE A 39 6.33 -6.89 5.87
N ASP A 40 5.88 -5.95 6.70
CA ASP A 40 6.72 -4.85 7.18
C ASP A 40 7.90 -5.43 7.98
N GLU A 41 9.11 -4.91 7.76
CA GLU A 41 10.31 -5.35 8.49
C GLU A 41 10.26 -4.98 9.99
N GLY A 42 9.31 -4.12 10.38
CA GLY A 42 8.99 -3.76 11.76
C GLY A 42 7.78 -4.52 12.32
N ASP A 43 6.97 -3.81 13.12
CA ASP A 43 5.69 -4.31 13.61
C ASP A 43 4.59 -4.20 12.54
N MET A 44 3.55 -5.03 12.68
CA MET A 44 2.41 -5.01 11.76
C MET A 44 1.75 -3.63 11.74
N ASN A 45 1.80 -2.98 10.57
CA ASN A 45 1.36 -1.61 10.42
C ASN A 45 -0.13 -1.53 10.12
N THR A 46 -0.93 -1.43 11.19
CA THR A 46 -2.40 -1.45 11.10
C THR A 46 -2.95 -0.30 10.25
N ASP A 47 -2.27 0.84 10.19
CA ASP A 47 -2.66 1.97 9.35
C ASP A 47 -2.62 1.60 7.86
N GLN A 48 -1.58 0.88 7.43
CA GLN A 48 -1.48 0.38 6.05
C GLN A 48 -2.58 -0.61 5.71
N PHE A 49 -2.92 -1.48 6.65
CA PHE A 49 -4.03 -2.41 6.47
C PHE A 49 -5.36 -1.66 6.26
N ILE A 50 -5.63 -0.65 7.11
CA ILE A 50 -6.81 0.19 7.01
C ILE A 50 -6.83 0.96 5.68
N ILE A 51 -5.70 1.54 5.25
CA ILE A 51 -5.58 2.22 3.95
C ILE A 51 -5.89 1.26 2.80
N GLY A 52 -5.38 0.02 2.86
CA GLY A 52 -5.67 -1.00 1.86
C GLY A 52 -7.16 -1.34 1.78
N VAL A 53 -7.84 -1.44 2.92
CA VAL A 53 -9.31 -1.64 2.98
C VAL A 53 -10.05 -0.45 2.37
N PHE A 54 -9.66 0.79 2.70
CA PHE A 54 -10.23 1.99 2.08
C PHE A 54 -10.01 2.04 0.57
N GLN A 55 -8.82 1.66 0.10
CA GLN A 55 -8.51 1.59 -1.33
C GLN A 55 -9.42 0.60 -2.06
N LEU A 56 -9.80 -0.50 -1.40
CA LEU A 56 -10.68 -1.54 -1.95
C LEU A 56 -12.15 -1.05 -2.04
N PHE A 57 -12.64 -0.31 -1.04
CA PHE A 57 -13.98 0.32 -1.11
C PHE A 57 -14.03 1.49 -2.09
N LEU A 58 -12.98 2.32 -2.13
CA LEU A 58 -12.86 3.46 -3.05
C LEU A 58 -12.53 3.04 -4.48
N ALA A 59 -12.12 1.78 -4.71
CA ALA A 59 -11.83 1.25 -6.03
C ALA A 59 -13.02 1.32 -6.97
N ILE A 60 -14.25 1.19 -6.44
CA ILE A 60 -15.50 1.32 -7.18
C ILE A 60 -15.58 2.69 -7.88
N LEU A 61 -14.96 3.72 -7.30
CA LEU A 61 -14.97 5.08 -7.81
C LEU A 61 -13.77 5.40 -8.73
N ILE A 62 -12.95 4.42 -9.14
CA ILE A 62 -11.68 4.58 -9.88
C ILE A 62 -10.59 5.35 -9.10
N ILE A 63 -10.97 6.27 -8.21
CA ILE A 63 -10.11 7.05 -7.33
C ILE A 63 -9.29 6.13 -6.41
N GLY A 64 -9.91 5.10 -5.83
CA GLY A 64 -9.20 4.12 -5.01
C GLY A 64 -8.18 3.30 -5.80
N TRP A 65 -8.41 3.10 -7.10
CA TRP A 65 -7.50 2.38 -7.98
C TRP A 65 -6.24 3.18 -8.29
N VAL A 66 -6.38 4.44 -8.72
CA VAL A 66 -5.23 5.34 -8.97
C VAL A 66 -4.41 5.53 -7.70
N TRP A 67 -5.08 5.70 -6.57
CA TRP A 67 -4.41 5.79 -5.27
C TRP A 67 -3.66 4.50 -4.96
N SER A 68 -4.26 3.33 -5.15
CA SER A 68 -3.58 2.06 -4.88
C SER A 68 -2.28 1.88 -5.68
N ILE A 69 -2.27 2.30 -6.95
CA ILE A 69 -1.07 2.32 -7.79
C ILE A 69 -0.02 3.30 -7.23
N TRP A 70 -0.42 4.52 -6.90
CA TRP A 70 0.49 5.50 -6.31
C TRP A 70 1.09 5.01 -4.98
N TRP A 71 0.27 4.35 -4.16
CA TRP A 71 0.71 3.78 -2.88
C TRP A 71 1.69 2.62 -3.06
N GLY A 72 1.43 1.74 -4.03
CA GLY A 72 2.37 0.67 -4.38
C GLY A 72 3.72 1.21 -4.87
N TRP A 73 3.73 2.31 -5.62
CA TRP A 73 4.96 2.99 -6.02
C TRP A 73 5.72 3.59 -4.82
N LEU A 74 4.99 4.16 -3.85
CA LEU A 74 5.57 4.68 -2.61
C LEU A 74 6.21 3.57 -1.77
N ILE A 75 5.55 2.41 -1.64
CA ILE A 75 6.10 1.21 -0.97
C ILE A 75 7.37 0.77 -1.70
N TYR A 76 7.34 0.63 -3.02
CA TYR A 76 8.51 0.27 -3.83
C TYR A 76 9.68 1.25 -3.64
N LYS A 77 9.42 2.56 -3.63
CA LYS A 77 10.45 3.59 -3.44
C LYS A 77 11.10 3.53 -2.05
N LYS A 78 10.33 3.19 -1.01
CA LYS A 78 10.81 3.09 0.38
C LYS A 78 11.48 1.74 0.69
N SER A 79 11.24 0.73 -0.14
CA SER A 79 11.79 -0.62 0.01
C SER A 79 13.31 -0.66 -0.09
N ARG A 80 13.95 -1.59 0.64
CA ARG A 80 15.39 -1.83 0.61
C ARG A 80 15.74 -3.06 -0.24
#